data_AF-A0A8I5U8T8-F1
#
_entry.id   AF-A0A8I5U8T8-F1
#
_cell.length_a   1.000
_cell.length_b   1.000
_cell.length_c   1.000
_cell.angle_alpha   90.00
_cell.angle_beta   90.00
_cell.angle_gamma   90.00
#
_symmetry.space_group_name_H-M   'P 1'
#
loop_
_entity.id
_entity.type
_entity.pdbx_description
1 polymer ?
#
loop_
_entity_poly.entity_id
_entity_poly.type
_entity_poly.pdbx_seq_one_letter_code
_entity_poly.pdbx_strand_id
1 'polypeptide(L)'
;MWWVPPSPYRSLPCALPGEKGDSGDIGPPGPNGEPGLPCECSQLRKAIGEMDNQVSQLTSELKFIKNAVAGVRETESKIYLLVKEEKRYADAQLSCQGRGGTLSMPKDEAANGLMAAYLAQAGLARVFIGINDLEREGAFVYSDRSPMRTFNKWRSGEPNNAYDEEDCVEMVASGGWNDVACHTTMYFMCEFDKENM
;
A
#
# COMPACT_ATOMS: atom_id res chain seq x y z
N MET A 1 70.87 -32.94 -104.10
CA MET A 1 70.16 -34.13 -103.57
C MET A 1 69.18 -33.59 -102.54
N TRP A 2 67.91 -33.27 -102.83
CA TRP A 2 66.80 -34.09 -103.38
C TRP A 2 66.57 -35.35 -102.53
N TRP A 3 65.37 -35.79 -102.14
CA TRP A 3 64.00 -35.25 -101.97
C TRP A 3 63.21 -36.48 -101.44
N VAL A 4 62.57 -36.37 -100.26
CA VAL A 4 61.26 -36.94 -99.80
C VAL A 4 60.97 -38.49 -99.92
N PRO A 5 59.82 -39.03 -99.46
CA PRO A 5 59.62 -39.95 -98.33
C PRO A 5 59.20 -41.40 -98.76
N PRO A 6 58.85 -42.32 -97.83
CA PRO A 6 57.42 -42.59 -97.53
C PRO A 6 57.16 -42.93 -96.03
N SER A 7 56.07 -42.48 -95.39
CA SER A 7 54.67 -42.96 -95.42
C SER A 7 54.43 -44.26 -94.62
N PRO A 8 53.20 -44.55 -94.16
CA PRO A 8 52.84 -44.39 -92.75
C PRO A 8 52.45 -45.73 -92.13
N TYR A 9 52.59 -45.88 -90.81
CA TYR A 9 51.83 -46.91 -90.10
C TYR A 9 51.01 -46.31 -88.97
N ARG A 10 49.77 -46.77 -88.99
CA ARG A 10 48.59 -46.32 -88.28
C ARG A 10 48.47 -47.13 -87.00
N SER A 11 48.22 -46.49 -85.87
CA SER A 11 47.63 -47.14 -84.70
C SER A 11 46.73 -46.15 -83.97
N LEU A 12 45.52 -46.62 -83.68
CA LEU A 12 44.35 -45.90 -83.19
C LEU A 12 44.51 -45.33 -81.77
N PRO A 13 43.68 -44.34 -81.38
CA PRO A 13 43.79 -43.65 -80.10
C PRO A 13 43.14 -44.42 -78.94
N CYS A 14 43.65 -44.22 -77.72
CA CYS A 14 42.94 -44.55 -76.49
C CYS A 14 41.71 -43.64 -76.36
N ALA A 15 40.54 -44.21 -76.04
CA ALA A 15 39.29 -43.48 -75.87
C ALA A 15 39.39 -42.50 -74.69
N LEU A 16 38.88 -41.28 -74.88
CA LEU A 16 38.70 -40.28 -73.82
C LEU A 16 37.51 -40.66 -72.93
N PRO A 17 37.54 -40.34 -71.62
CA PRO A 17 36.37 -40.51 -70.75
C PRO A 17 35.17 -39.72 -71.28
N GLY A 18 33.97 -40.30 -71.21
CA GLY A 18 32.73 -39.65 -71.63
C GLY A 18 32.46 -38.37 -70.82
N GLU A 19 31.88 -37.37 -71.48
CA GLU A 19 31.58 -36.08 -70.83
C GLU A 19 30.60 -36.26 -69.68
N LYS A 20 30.85 -35.54 -68.58
CA LYS A 20 29.95 -35.49 -67.43
C LYS A 20 28.65 -34.85 -67.89
N GLY A 21 27.52 -35.54 -67.72
CA GLY A 21 26.20 -35.01 -68.08
C GLY A 21 25.90 -33.70 -67.36
N ASP A 22 25.14 -32.83 -68.05
CA ASP A 22 24.81 -31.49 -67.57
C ASP A 22 24.12 -31.51 -66.20
N SER A 23 24.42 -30.49 -65.39
CA SER A 23 23.73 -30.35 -64.10
C SER A 23 22.27 -29.98 -64.36
N GLY A 24 21.34 -30.67 -63.67
CA GLY A 24 19.91 -30.40 -63.79
C GLY A 24 19.54 -28.99 -63.32
N ASP A 25 18.44 -28.47 -63.85
CA ASP A 25 17.99 -27.10 -63.61
C ASP A 25 17.71 -26.83 -62.12
N ILE A 26 17.98 -25.59 -61.70
CA ILE A 26 17.65 -25.10 -60.36
C ILE A 26 16.14 -25.19 -60.16
N GLY A 27 15.71 -25.89 -59.11
CA GLY A 27 14.30 -26.02 -58.75
C GLY A 27 13.64 -24.66 -58.45
N PRO A 28 12.31 -24.56 -58.57
CA PRO A 28 11.61 -23.29 -58.36
C PRO A 28 11.82 -22.77 -56.93
N PRO A 29 11.85 -21.43 -56.74
CA PRO A 29 11.88 -20.84 -55.42
C PRO A 29 10.75 -21.40 -54.53
N GLY A 30 11.07 -21.67 -53.26
CA GLY A 30 10.07 -22.07 -52.28
C GLY A 30 9.00 -21.00 -52.07
N PRO A 31 7.82 -21.38 -51.55
CA PRO A 31 6.76 -20.42 -51.25
C PRO A 31 7.26 -19.40 -50.21
N ASN A 32 6.77 -18.16 -50.33
CA ASN A 32 7.03 -17.13 -49.34
C ASN A 32 6.51 -17.59 -47.96
N GLY A 33 7.28 -17.32 -46.91
CA GLY A 33 6.87 -17.58 -45.52
C GLY A 33 5.64 -16.75 -45.14
N GLU A 34 4.89 -17.20 -44.13
CA GLU A 34 3.72 -16.49 -43.63
C GLU A 34 4.10 -15.10 -43.06
N PRO A 35 3.22 -14.09 -43.20
CA PRO A 35 3.43 -12.78 -42.60
C PRO A 35 3.62 -12.87 -41.08
N GLY A 36 4.59 -12.11 -40.54
CA GLY A 36 4.76 -11.98 -39.09
C GLY A 36 3.53 -11.33 -38.43
N LEU A 37 3.25 -11.71 -37.18
CA LEU A 37 2.13 -11.16 -36.40
C LEU A 37 2.26 -9.62 -36.24
N PRO A 38 1.15 -8.86 -36.32
CA PRO A 38 1.18 -7.41 -36.14
C PRO A 38 1.65 -7.01 -34.74
N CYS A 39 2.49 -5.99 -34.64
CA CYS A 39 2.98 -5.45 -33.38
C CYS A 39 1.92 -4.56 -32.69
N GLU A 40 1.07 -5.16 -31.85
CA GLU A 40 0.03 -4.46 -31.05
C GLU A 40 0.54 -3.71 -29.81
N CYS A 41 1.85 -3.46 -29.70
CA CYS A 41 2.44 -2.74 -28.57
C CYS A 41 1.90 -1.31 -28.40
N SER A 42 1.38 -0.67 -29.45
CA SER A 42 0.87 0.71 -29.41
C SER A 42 -0.50 0.83 -28.72
N GLN A 43 -1.40 -0.13 -28.94
CA GLN A 43 -2.72 -0.17 -28.29
C GLN A 43 -2.57 -0.53 -26.81
N LEU A 44 -1.74 -1.52 -26.49
CA LEU A 44 -1.44 -1.90 -25.11
C LEU A 44 -0.80 -0.73 -24.33
N ARG A 45 0.14 0.00 -24.94
CA ARG A 45 0.76 1.18 -24.32
C ARG A 45 -0.26 2.30 -24.03
N LYS A 46 -1.22 2.53 -24.92
CA LYS A 46 -2.30 3.50 -24.69
C LYS A 46 -3.18 3.05 -23.52
N ALA A 47 -3.59 1.78 -23.48
CA ALA A 47 -4.41 1.24 -22.41
C ALA A 47 -3.71 1.33 -21.04
N ILE A 48 -2.41 1.03 -20.97
CA ILE A 48 -1.61 1.21 -19.74
C ILE A 48 -1.58 2.68 -19.33
N GLY A 49 -1.36 3.61 -20.27
CA GLY A 49 -1.36 5.05 -19.97
C GLY A 49 -2.72 5.57 -19.50
N GLU A 50 -3.83 5.07 -20.06
CA GLU A 50 -5.18 5.41 -19.59
C GLU A 50 -5.43 4.87 -18.17
N MET A 51 -4.99 3.64 -17.89
CA MET A 51 -5.08 3.07 -16.56
C MET A 51 -4.26 3.85 -15.52
N ASP A 52 -3.03 4.25 -15.86
CA ASP A 52 -2.18 5.08 -14.98
C ASP A 52 -2.85 6.43 -14.68
N ASN A 53 -3.48 7.05 -15.68
CA ASN A 53 -4.23 8.29 -15.49
C ASN A 53 -5.43 8.08 -14.54
N GLN A 54 -6.16 6.98 -14.68
CA GLN A 54 -7.27 6.65 -13.78
C GLN A 54 -6.80 6.40 -12.35
N VAL A 55 -5.70 5.66 -12.16
CA VAL A 55 -5.12 5.41 -10.83
C VAL A 55 -4.66 6.73 -10.19
N SER A 56 -4.03 7.61 -10.96
CA SER A 56 -3.60 8.93 -10.48
C SER A 56 -4.77 9.81 -10.06
N GLN A 57 -5.84 9.81 -10.86
CA GLN A 57 -7.07 10.54 -10.56
C GLN A 57 -7.72 10.02 -9.27
N LEU A 58 -7.95 8.71 -9.16
CA LEU A 58 -8.55 8.09 -7.97
C LEU A 58 -7.71 8.33 -6.72
N THR A 59 -6.38 8.28 -6.83
CA THR A 59 -5.46 8.56 -5.72
C THR A 59 -5.61 10.00 -5.24
N SER A 60 -5.72 10.95 -6.16
CA SER A 60 -5.89 12.37 -5.84
C SER A 60 -7.24 12.65 -5.18
N GLU A 61 -8.31 12.06 -5.69
CA GLU A 61 -9.67 12.17 -5.11
C GLU A 61 -9.74 11.55 -3.72
N LEU A 62 -9.16 10.35 -3.53
CA LEU A 62 -9.12 9.71 -2.22
C LEU A 62 -8.34 10.55 -1.20
N LYS A 63 -7.21 11.14 -1.62
CA LYS A 63 -6.44 12.06 -0.77
C LYS A 63 -7.24 13.30 -0.38
N PHE A 64 -8.02 13.85 -1.32
CA PHE A 64 -8.94 14.95 -1.02
C PHE A 64 -10.01 14.54 0.00
N ILE A 65 -10.65 13.39 -0.19
CA ILE A 65 -11.69 12.90 0.74
C ILE A 65 -11.12 12.67 2.14
N LYS A 66 -9.94 12.04 2.27
CA LYS A 66 -9.29 11.82 3.57
C LYS A 66 -9.01 13.14 4.30
N ASN A 67 -8.43 14.12 3.60
CA ASN A 67 -7.93 15.33 4.24
C ASN A 67 -8.96 16.44 4.39
N ALA A 68 -9.75 16.71 3.34
CA ALA A 68 -10.67 17.84 3.30
C ALA A 68 -12.06 17.49 3.85
N VAL A 69 -12.51 16.24 3.68
CA VAL A 69 -13.85 15.82 4.10
C VAL A 69 -13.81 15.11 5.45
N ALA A 70 -13.06 14.03 5.57
CA ALA A 70 -12.98 13.25 6.82
C ALA A 70 -12.05 13.89 7.85
N GLY A 71 -11.09 14.71 7.39
CA GLY A 71 -10.15 15.41 8.27
C GLY A 71 -9.22 14.49 9.05
N VAL A 72 -8.98 13.25 8.61
CA VAL A 72 -8.19 12.25 9.35
C VAL A 72 -6.73 12.70 9.56
N ARG A 73 -6.06 12.12 10.55
CA ARG A 73 -4.60 12.22 10.71
C ARG A 73 -3.98 10.86 10.49
N GLU A 74 -2.78 10.83 9.94
CA GLU A 74 -2.13 9.60 9.50
C GLU A 74 -0.64 9.67 9.83
N THR A 75 -0.09 8.58 10.32
CA THR A 75 1.35 8.32 10.46
C THR A 75 1.77 7.30 9.41
N GLU A 76 3.01 6.81 9.44
CA GLU A 76 3.43 5.72 8.55
C GLU A 76 2.64 4.43 8.81
N SER A 77 2.36 4.12 10.08
CA SER A 77 1.76 2.86 10.52
C SER A 77 0.29 2.95 10.94
N LYS A 78 -0.26 4.15 11.21
CA LYS A 78 -1.59 4.30 11.80
C LYS A 78 -2.43 5.42 11.20
N ILE A 79 -3.74 5.31 11.34
CA ILE A 79 -4.73 6.35 11.02
C ILE A 79 -5.50 6.70 12.28
N TYR A 80 -5.75 7.99 12.50
CA TYR A 80 -6.55 8.54 13.58
C TYR A 80 -7.78 9.26 13.04
N LEU A 81 -8.95 8.90 13.56
CA LEU A 81 -10.23 9.50 13.20
C LEU A 81 -10.91 10.08 14.43
N LEU A 82 -11.21 11.36 14.40
CA LEU A 82 -11.99 12.02 15.43
C LEU A 82 -13.47 11.86 15.11
N VAL A 83 -14.23 11.24 16.01
CA VAL A 83 -15.66 11.01 15.85
C VAL A 83 -16.44 12.01 16.70
N LYS A 84 -17.13 12.93 16.03
CA LYS A 84 -17.91 14.02 16.66
C LYS A 84 -19.33 13.57 17.01
N GLU A 85 -19.44 12.45 17.71
CA GLU A 85 -20.68 11.91 18.26
C GLU A 85 -20.49 11.74 19.77
N GLU A 86 -21.37 12.30 20.59
CA GLU A 86 -21.28 12.13 22.04
C GLU A 86 -21.69 10.72 22.43
N LYS A 87 -20.77 9.97 23.05
CA LYS A 87 -20.98 8.60 23.49
C LYS A 87 -20.32 8.37 24.85
N ARG A 88 -20.83 7.38 25.59
CA ARG A 88 -20.15 6.82 26.76
C ARG A 88 -18.93 6.00 26.32
N TYR A 89 -18.00 5.73 27.24
CA TYR A 89 -16.75 5.04 26.89
C TYR A 89 -16.98 3.69 26.18
N ALA A 90 -17.88 2.87 26.71
CA ALA A 90 -18.20 1.56 26.12
C ALA A 90 -18.76 1.69 24.69
N ASP A 91 -19.68 2.63 24.46
CA ASP A 91 -20.27 2.87 23.14
C ASP A 91 -19.26 3.48 22.15
N ALA A 92 -18.35 4.31 22.65
CA ALA A 92 -17.24 4.88 21.88
C ALA A 92 -16.27 3.77 21.42
N GLN A 93 -15.89 2.87 22.32
CA GLN A 93 -15.06 1.71 22.01
C GLN A 93 -15.74 0.79 20.98
N LEU A 94 -17.03 0.47 21.17
CA LEU A 94 -17.79 -0.32 20.21
C LEU A 94 -17.90 0.36 18.83
N SER A 95 -18.04 1.70 18.81
CA SER A 95 -18.06 2.47 17.56
C SER A 95 -16.72 2.37 16.82
N CYS A 96 -15.59 2.44 17.51
CA CYS A 96 -14.29 2.25 16.87
C CYS A 96 -14.11 0.80 16.37
N GLN A 97 -14.52 -0.19 17.16
CA GLN A 97 -14.48 -1.61 16.78
C GLN A 97 -15.34 -1.92 15.55
N GLY A 98 -16.55 -1.35 15.48
CA GLY A 98 -17.43 -1.48 14.32
C GLY A 98 -16.86 -0.85 13.03
N ARG A 99 -15.86 0.03 13.16
CA ARG A 99 -15.12 0.64 12.04
C ARG A 99 -13.81 -0.09 11.73
N GLY A 100 -13.49 -1.17 12.46
CA GLY A 100 -12.25 -1.93 12.29
C GLY A 100 -11.05 -1.37 13.06
N GLY A 101 -11.28 -0.59 14.11
CA GLY A 101 -10.23 -0.03 14.97
C GLY A 101 -10.55 -0.12 16.45
N THR A 102 -9.86 0.66 17.27
CA THR A 102 -10.14 0.82 18.71
C THR A 102 -10.12 2.30 19.08
N LEU A 103 -10.47 2.65 20.32
CA LEU A 103 -10.08 3.96 20.85
C LEU A 103 -8.55 4.13 20.77
N SER A 104 -8.10 5.37 20.56
CA SER A 104 -6.69 5.69 20.30
C SER A 104 -5.80 5.47 21.51
N MET A 105 -4.62 4.87 21.30
CA MET A 105 -3.72 4.42 22.35
C MET A 105 -2.38 5.19 22.27
N PRO A 106 -2.24 6.34 22.93
CA PRO A 106 -1.02 7.15 22.87
C PRO A 106 0.12 6.48 23.65
N LYS A 107 0.82 5.55 23.01
CA LYS A 107 1.91 4.75 23.61
C LYS A 107 3.26 5.45 23.63
N ASP A 108 3.40 6.57 22.94
CA ASP A 108 4.60 7.39 22.86
C ASP A 108 4.28 8.89 22.67
N GLU A 109 5.30 9.73 22.81
CA GLU A 109 5.16 11.19 22.72
C GLU A 109 4.72 11.66 21.33
N ALA A 110 5.13 10.94 20.26
CA ALA A 110 4.78 11.32 18.89
C ALA A 110 3.29 11.09 18.62
N ALA A 111 2.75 9.93 19.01
CA ALA A 111 1.32 9.63 18.94
C ALA A 111 0.52 10.63 19.78
N ASN A 112 0.93 10.87 21.02
CA ASN A 112 0.25 11.81 21.90
C ASN A 112 0.25 13.25 21.34
N GLY A 113 1.39 13.70 20.82
CA GLY A 113 1.52 15.04 20.23
C GLY A 113 0.66 15.22 18.98
N LEU A 114 0.59 14.22 18.10
CA LEU A 114 -0.30 14.22 16.94
C LEU A 114 -1.76 14.28 17.36
N MET A 115 -2.15 13.46 18.33
CA MET A 115 -3.50 13.41 18.90
C MET A 115 -3.91 14.78 19.50
N ALA A 116 -3.02 15.38 20.30
CA ALA A 116 -3.24 16.70 20.90
C ALA A 116 -3.39 17.80 19.83
N ALA A 117 -2.52 17.81 18.81
CA ALA A 117 -2.62 18.76 17.70
C ALA A 117 -3.91 18.58 16.90
N TYR A 118 -4.35 17.33 16.69
CA TYR A 118 -5.61 17.05 16.02
C TYR A 118 -6.80 17.61 16.82
N LEU A 119 -6.81 17.38 18.13
CA LEU A 119 -7.84 17.87 19.02
C LEU A 119 -7.92 19.41 19.05
N ALA A 120 -6.76 20.07 19.13
CA ALA A 120 -6.64 21.52 19.09
C ALA A 120 -7.11 22.11 17.76
N GLN A 121 -6.71 21.52 16.63
CA GLN A 121 -7.15 21.94 15.29
C GLN A 121 -8.66 21.74 15.08
N ALA A 122 -9.24 20.72 15.70
CA ALA A 122 -10.68 20.48 15.67
C ALA A 122 -11.48 21.43 16.58
N GLY A 123 -10.81 22.24 17.41
CA GLY A 123 -11.44 23.18 18.34
C GLY A 123 -12.15 22.50 19.51
N LEU A 124 -11.68 21.32 19.93
CA LEU A 124 -12.32 20.52 20.96
C LEU A 124 -11.56 20.58 22.28
N ALA A 125 -12.31 20.60 23.38
CA ALA A 125 -11.72 20.68 24.71
C ALA A 125 -11.20 19.33 25.22
N ARG A 126 -11.91 18.24 24.91
CA ARG A 126 -11.61 16.88 25.40
C ARG A 126 -12.24 15.79 24.53
N VAL A 127 -11.65 14.59 24.56
CA VAL A 127 -12.16 13.35 23.93
C VAL A 127 -11.79 12.12 24.74
N PHE A 128 -12.58 11.05 24.64
CA PHE A 128 -12.15 9.74 25.11
C PHE A 128 -10.97 9.18 24.31
N ILE A 129 -10.06 8.52 25.02
CA ILE A 129 -8.94 7.76 24.48
C ILE A 129 -8.92 6.33 25.05
N GLY A 130 -8.16 5.45 24.41
CA GLY A 130 -8.15 4.03 24.68
C GLY A 130 -7.29 3.62 25.87
N ILE A 131 -7.56 4.20 27.04
CA ILE A 131 -6.94 3.87 28.32
C ILE A 131 -8.06 3.74 29.38
N ASN A 132 -7.97 2.74 30.25
CA ASN A 132 -8.89 2.49 31.36
C ASN A 132 -8.24 1.57 32.40
N ASP A 133 -8.80 1.52 33.61
CA ASP A 133 -8.44 0.58 34.67
C ASP A 133 -9.66 -0.19 35.24
N LEU A 134 -10.73 -0.27 34.42
CA LEU A 134 -11.99 -0.99 34.67
C LEU A 134 -11.86 -2.40 35.27
N GLU A 135 -10.78 -3.13 34.95
CA GLU A 135 -10.56 -4.49 35.46
C GLU A 135 -9.92 -4.50 36.86
N ARG A 136 -9.10 -3.51 37.18
CA ARG A 136 -8.38 -3.39 38.45
C ARG A 136 -7.95 -1.95 38.69
N GLU A 137 -8.59 -1.32 39.66
CA GLU A 137 -8.30 0.02 40.17
C GLU A 137 -6.78 0.31 40.27
N GLY A 138 -6.36 1.44 39.68
CA GLY A 138 -4.98 1.91 39.63
C GLY A 138 -4.07 1.17 38.65
N ALA A 139 -4.57 0.14 37.95
CA ALA A 139 -3.81 -0.63 36.97
C ALA A 139 -4.30 -0.38 35.54
N PHE A 140 -3.97 0.80 35.02
CA PHE A 140 -4.36 1.22 33.68
C PHE A 140 -3.80 0.31 32.57
N VAL A 141 -4.67 0.03 31.60
CA VAL A 141 -4.40 -0.74 30.38
C VAL A 141 -4.87 0.04 29.16
N TYR A 142 -4.27 -0.27 28.01
CA TYR A 142 -4.73 0.25 26.73
C TYR A 142 -5.91 -0.57 26.19
N SER A 143 -6.64 -0.04 25.19
CA SER A 143 -7.78 -0.72 24.57
C SER A 143 -7.46 -2.08 23.93
N ASP A 144 -6.21 -2.33 23.56
CA ASP A 144 -5.71 -3.62 23.08
C ASP A 144 -5.32 -4.60 24.20
N ARG A 145 -5.62 -4.24 25.45
CA ARG A 145 -5.25 -4.96 26.69
C ARG A 145 -3.75 -5.01 26.99
N SER A 146 -2.93 -4.27 26.23
CA SER A 146 -1.53 -4.11 26.61
C SER A 146 -1.43 -3.26 27.87
N PRO A 147 -0.54 -3.61 28.82
CA PRO A 147 -0.39 -2.84 30.05
C PRO A 147 0.21 -1.47 29.75
N MET A 148 -0.20 -0.46 30.53
CA MET A 148 0.41 0.85 30.47
C MET A 148 1.91 0.76 30.78
N ARG A 149 2.72 1.55 30.07
CA ARG A 149 4.18 1.55 30.17
C ARG A 149 4.65 2.78 30.95
N THR A 150 5.96 3.04 30.97
CA THR A 150 6.55 4.19 31.66
C THR A 150 6.10 5.53 31.08
N PHE A 151 5.83 5.59 29.78
CA PHE A 151 5.28 6.78 29.13
C PHE A 151 3.85 7.06 29.62
N ASN A 152 3.61 8.30 30.02
CA ASN A 152 2.30 8.81 30.39
C ASN A 152 2.24 10.32 30.22
N LYS A 153 1.03 10.87 30.12
CA LYS A 153 0.78 12.31 30.05
C LYS A 153 -0.30 12.75 31.04
N TRP A 154 -0.39 12.06 32.18
CA TRP A 154 -1.28 12.46 33.26
C TRP A 154 -1.07 13.92 33.63
N ARG A 155 -2.17 14.64 33.85
CA ARG A 155 -2.09 16.01 34.37
C ARG A 155 -1.63 15.98 35.83
N SER A 156 -1.16 17.13 36.33
CA SER A 156 -0.77 17.23 37.74
C SER A 156 -1.96 16.89 38.63
N GLY A 157 -1.81 15.85 39.46
CA GLY A 157 -2.86 15.36 40.34
C GLY A 157 -3.54 14.09 39.83
N GLU A 158 -3.35 13.73 38.56
CA GLU A 158 -4.02 12.58 37.93
C GLU A 158 -3.10 11.35 37.83
N PRO A 159 -3.67 10.13 37.72
CA PRO A 159 -5.09 9.82 37.93
C PRO A 159 -5.46 9.91 39.42
N ASN A 160 -6.66 10.39 39.73
CA ASN A 160 -7.07 10.67 41.11
C ASN A 160 -8.27 9.84 41.60
N ASN A 161 -8.93 9.11 40.69
CA ASN A 161 -10.15 8.36 40.88
C ASN A 161 -11.20 9.14 41.68
N ALA A 162 -11.64 10.29 41.14
CA ALA A 162 -12.50 11.19 41.90
C ALA A 162 -13.78 10.47 42.30
N TYR A 163 -14.14 10.57 43.58
CA TYR A 163 -15.34 9.92 44.14
C TYR A 163 -15.40 8.39 43.97
N ASP A 164 -14.28 7.72 43.67
CA ASP A 164 -14.22 6.27 43.45
C ASP A 164 -15.11 5.82 42.26
N GLU A 165 -15.19 6.64 41.20
CA GLU A 165 -16.03 6.40 40.02
C GLU A 165 -15.35 6.66 38.66
N GLU A 166 -14.04 6.91 38.61
CA GLU A 166 -13.33 7.35 37.39
C GLU A 166 -12.40 6.29 36.79
N ASP A 167 -12.96 5.31 36.08
CA ASP A 167 -12.18 4.21 35.49
C ASP A 167 -11.77 4.39 34.00
N CYS A 168 -12.13 5.53 33.38
CA CYS A 168 -11.95 5.78 31.94
C CYS A 168 -11.14 7.04 31.68
N VAL A 169 -10.42 7.12 30.56
CA VAL A 169 -9.49 8.24 30.33
C VAL A 169 -9.92 9.16 29.19
N GLU A 170 -9.89 10.46 29.46
CA GLU A 170 -9.97 11.51 28.45
C GLU A 170 -8.60 12.15 28.17
N MET A 171 -8.44 12.65 26.94
CA MET A 171 -7.38 13.57 26.56
C MET A 171 -7.97 14.97 26.42
N VAL A 172 -7.36 15.96 27.06
CA VAL A 172 -7.72 17.37 26.90
C VAL A 172 -6.92 18.06 25.78
N ALA A 173 -7.32 19.26 25.37
CA ALA A 173 -6.71 20.02 24.27
C ALA A 173 -5.18 20.21 24.38
N SER A 174 -4.62 20.25 25.59
CA SER A 174 -3.16 20.34 25.81
C SER A 174 -2.42 19.03 25.58
N GLY A 175 -3.13 17.91 25.34
CA GLY A 175 -2.59 16.57 25.22
C GLY A 175 -2.37 15.85 26.55
N GLY A 176 -2.77 16.46 27.68
CA GLY A 176 -2.74 15.82 29.00
C GLY A 176 -3.92 14.87 29.20
N TRP A 177 -3.75 13.91 30.10
CA TRP A 177 -4.75 12.88 30.41
C TRP A 177 -5.41 13.11 31.76
N ASN A 178 -6.67 12.72 31.85
CA ASN A 178 -7.51 12.76 33.05
C ASN A 178 -8.33 11.48 33.08
N ASP A 179 -8.37 10.79 34.22
CA ASP A 179 -9.40 9.79 34.49
C ASP A 179 -10.75 10.48 34.71
N VAL A 180 -11.83 9.84 34.27
CA VAL A 180 -13.20 10.35 34.29
C VAL A 180 -14.18 9.20 34.40
N ALA A 181 -15.37 9.51 34.91
CA ALA A 181 -16.44 8.52 34.98
C ALA A 181 -16.82 8.00 33.58
N CYS A 182 -16.81 6.68 33.40
CA CYS A 182 -17.05 6.02 32.12
C CYS A 182 -18.43 6.29 31.50
N HIS A 183 -19.40 6.69 32.33
CA HIS A 183 -20.75 7.06 31.89
C HIS A 183 -20.84 8.50 31.35
N THR A 184 -19.78 9.30 31.46
CA THR A 184 -19.69 10.62 30.84
C THR A 184 -19.84 10.49 29.33
N THR A 185 -20.54 11.42 28.71
CA THR A 185 -20.70 11.47 27.26
C THR A 185 -19.80 12.55 26.67
N MET A 186 -18.98 12.16 25.70
CA MET A 186 -18.12 13.09 24.95
C MET A 186 -17.77 12.51 23.59
N TYR A 187 -17.11 13.31 22.76
CA TYR A 187 -16.50 12.85 21.52
C TYR A 187 -15.32 11.91 21.82
N PHE A 188 -14.89 11.17 20.82
CA PHE A 188 -13.84 10.16 20.99
C PHE A 188 -12.96 10.08 19.75
N MET A 189 -11.77 9.50 19.92
CA MET A 189 -10.83 9.31 18.82
C MET A 189 -10.54 7.83 18.62
N CYS A 190 -10.71 7.37 17.38
CA CYS A 190 -10.38 6.02 16.98
C CYS A 190 -8.98 5.97 16.36
N GLU A 191 -8.30 4.84 16.54
CA GLU A 191 -7.03 4.48 15.92
C GLU A 191 -7.20 3.20 15.09
N PHE A 192 -6.52 3.17 13.95
CA PHE A 192 -6.51 2.04 13.01
C PHE A 192 -5.06 1.72 12.62
N ASP A 193 -4.68 0.45 12.70
CA ASP A 193 -3.38 -0.04 12.22
C ASP A 193 -3.43 -0.31 10.72
N LYS A 194 -2.48 0.25 9.96
CA LYS A 194 -2.44 0.06 8.50
C LYS A 194 -2.02 -1.36 8.07
N GLU A 195 -1.34 -2.08 8.96
CA GLU A 195 -0.96 -3.48 8.70
C GLU A 195 -2.14 -4.45 8.83
N ASN A 196 -3.22 -4.02 9.50
CA ASN A 196 -4.43 -4.81 9.73
C ASN A 196 -5.65 -4.26 8.95
N MET A 197 -5.41 -3.41 7.93
CA MET A 197 -6.45 -2.91 7.01
C MET A 197 -6.65 -3.81 5.79
#